data_AF-V2Y1F0-F1
#
_entry.id   AF-V2Y1F0-F1
#
_cell.length_a   1.000
_cell.length_b   1.000
_cell.length_c   1.000
_cell.angle_alpha   90.00
_cell.angle_beta   90.00
_cell.angle_gamma   90.00
#
_symmetry.space_group_name_H-M   'P 1'
#
loop_
_entity.id
_entity.type
_entity.pdbx_description
1 polymer ?
#
loop_
_entity_poly.entity_id
_entity_poly.type
_entity_poly.pdbx_seq_one_letter_code
_entity_poly.pdbx_strand_id
1 'polypeptide(L)'
;MPTSSAVASAIATASSGTANYATQIKELVGKLGITDDCKGILTDGDMAAKWETYFDETHNWRTRSGTLEFMSFYLQTAMERSDDQYLQSPVDDLHSFFWVTLWAVMFNGLNRTHSIKEKRWQGQLVNSAASKNSVLHELRPSAGNSPITEQMKPLLDDWYDAMRKLYNDWSVVSRLPDGVEAREWYLPHFHHFAFRGVVETLQLMLKHRSTLSKYPPFPST
;
A
#
# COMPACT_ATOMS: atom_id res chain seq x y z
N MET A 1 -15.04 28.22 0.07
CA MET A 1 -14.86 27.63 1.41
C MET A 1 -15.88 26.52 1.58
N PRO A 2 -15.49 25.29 1.96
CA PRO A 2 -16.45 24.26 2.32
C PRO A 2 -17.27 24.73 3.53
N THR A 3 -18.58 24.53 3.50
CA THR A 3 -19.46 24.88 4.63
C THR A 3 -19.27 23.88 5.76
N SER A 4 -19.46 24.30 7.01
CA SER A 4 -19.39 23.42 8.20
C SER A 4 -20.22 22.13 8.05
N SER A 5 -21.36 22.20 7.33
CA SER A 5 -22.20 21.05 6.98
C SER A 5 -21.52 20.05 6.03
N ALA A 6 -20.76 20.51 5.04
CA ALA A 6 -20.05 19.64 4.10
C ALA A 6 -18.90 18.86 4.77
N VAL A 7 -18.18 19.52 5.69
CA VAL A 7 -17.12 18.89 6.50
C VAL A 7 -17.69 17.81 7.40
N ALA A 8 -18.76 18.12 8.14
CA ALA A 8 -19.42 17.16 9.02
C ALA A 8 -19.95 15.94 8.24
N SER A 9 -20.53 16.18 7.05
CA SER A 9 -20.99 15.12 6.16
C SER A 9 -19.85 14.21 5.67
N ALA A 10 -18.69 14.78 5.32
CA ALA A 10 -17.51 14.01 4.92
C ALA A 10 -16.99 13.11 6.05
N ILE A 11 -16.88 13.65 7.27
CA ILE A 11 -16.46 12.90 8.46
C ILE A 11 -17.42 11.74 8.77
N ALA A 12 -18.73 12.01 8.72
CA ALA A 12 -19.75 10.98 8.94
C ALA A 12 -19.70 9.89 7.85
N THR A 13 -19.51 10.30 6.60
CA THR A 13 -19.35 9.38 5.46
C THR A 13 -18.12 8.50 5.62
N ALA A 14 -16.97 9.07 5.99
CA ALA A 14 -15.75 8.32 6.23
C ALA A 14 -15.94 7.25 7.32
N SER A 15 -16.52 7.65 8.46
CA SER A 15 -16.76 6.78 9.62
C SER A 15 -17.72 5.63 9.29
N SER A 16 -18.85 5.93 8.63
CA SER A 16 -19.82 4.91 8.21
C SER A 16 -19.24 3.96 7.16
N GLY A 17 -18.42 4.48 6.23
CA GLY A 17 -17.69 3.68 5.26
C GLY A 17 -16.74 2.67 5.90
N THR A 18 -16.00 3.08 6.94
CA THR A 18 -15.10 2.21 7.69
C THR A 18 -15.82 0.98 8.26
N ALA A 19 -16.98 1.17 8.90
CA ALA A 19 -17.76 0.05 9.46
C ALA A 19 -18.24 -0.93 8.38
N ASN A 20 -18.63 -0.41 7.21
CA ASN A 20 -19.01 -1.24 6.07
C ASN A 20 -17.79 -2.05 5.56
N TYR A 21 -16.65 -1.40 5.37
CA TYR A 21 -15.42 -2.09 4.96
C TYR A 21 -14.99 -3.15 5.97
N ALA A 22 -15.10 -2.90 7.28
CA ALA A 22 -14.81 -3.90 8.30
C ALA A 22 -15.64 -5.18 8.14
N THR A 23 -16.92 -5.02 7.79
CA THR A 23 -17.82 -6.15 7.50
C THR A 23 -17.37 -6.89 6.23
N GLN A 24 -17.04 -6.16 5.17
CA GLN A 24 -16.55 -6.73 3.91
C GLN A 24 -15.22 -7.48 4.10
N ILE A 25 -14.31 -7.00 4.94
CA ILE A 25 -13.05 -7.68 5.25
C ILE A 25 -13.34 -9.07 5.80
N LYS A 26 -14.24 -9.18 6.79
CA LYS A 26 -14.62 -10.48 7.38
C LYS A 26 -15.18 -11.45 6.34
N GLU A 27 -16.06 -10.96 5.46
CA GLU A 27 -16.61 -11.77 4.37
C GLU A 27 -15.54 -12.24 3.37
N LEU A 28 -14.63 -11.35 2.98
CA LEU A 28 -13.57 -11.63 2.02
C LEU A 28 -12.54 -12.60 2.58
N VAL A 29 -12.15 -12.43 3.85
CA VAL A 29 -11.30 -13.36 4.59
C VAL A 29 -11.90 -14.77 4.56
N GLY A 30 -13.20 -14.89 4.88
CA GLY A 30 -13.92 -16.17 4.80
C GLY A 30 -13.94 -16.77 3.38
N LYS A 31 -14.18 -15.96 2.34
CA LYS A 31 -14.18 -16.40 0.94
C LYS A 31 -12.79 -16.88 0.47
N LEU A 32 -11.73 -16.21 0.94
CA LEU A 32 -10.35 -16.57 0.63
C LEU A 32 -9.87 -17.80 1.42
N GLY A 33 -10.55 -18.14 2.51
CA GLY A 33 -10.14 -19.24 3.38
C GLY A 33 -8.84 -18.95 4.14
N ILE A 34 -8.55 -17.66 4.37
CA ILE A 34 -7.43 -17.22 5.20
C ILE A 34 -7.92 -17.00 6.63
N THR A 35 -7.01 -17.08 7.61
CA THR A 35 -7.36 -16.84 9.02
C THR A 35 -7.61 -15.35 9.27
N ASP A 36 -8.54 -15.05 10.17
CA ASP A 36 -8.73 -13.73 10.77
C ASP A 36 -7.84 -13.52 12.02
N ASP A 37 -7.08 -14.54 12.42
CA ASP A 37 -6.03 -14.40 13.43
C ASP A 37 -5.00 -13.38 12.96
N CYS A 38 -4.73 -12.39 13.81
CA CYS A 38 -3.62 -11.48 13.60
C CYS A 38 -2.29 -12.25 13.73
N LYS A 39 -1.75 -12.71 12.60
CA LYS A 39 -0.43 -13.36 12.49
C LYS A 39 0.56 -12.42 11.83
N GLY A 40 0.96 -11.37 12.54
CA GLY A 40 2.04 -10.49 12.10
C GLY A 40 2.21 -9.25 12.96
N ILE A 41 3.34 -9.20 13.70
CA ILE A 41 4.01 -7.98 14.13
C ILE A 41 5.49 -8.20 13.81
N LEU A 42 6.05 -7.41 12.90
CA LEU A 42 7.48 -7.33 12.68
C LEU A 42 7.83 -5.85 12.70
N THR A 43 8.23 -5.39 13.88
CA THR A 43 8.80 -4.06 14.10
C THR A 43 10.29 -4.16 13.83
N ASP A 44 10.86 -3.36 12.93
CA ASP A 44 12.23 -2.95 13.20
C ASP A 44 12.20 -2.14 14.51
N GLY A 45 13.19 -2.32 15.37
CA GLY A 45 13.16 -1.80 16.74
C GLY A 45 13.16 -0.27 16.84
N ASP A 46 13.17 0.45 15.72
CA ASP A 46 13.49 1.87 15.73
C ASP A 46 12.27 2.77 15.59
N MET A 47 11.15 2.32 14.98
CA MET A 47 10.09 3.26 14.56
C MET A 47 8.65 2.76 14.74
N ALA A 48 8.07 3.08 15.89
CA ALA A 48 6.63 3.02 16.13
C ALA A 48 6.10 4.42 16.48
N ALA A 49 5.11 4.90 15.74
CA ALA A 49 4.44 6.15 16.05
C ALA A 49 3.29 5.93 17.01
N LYS A 50 3.18 6.77 18.05
CA LYS A 50 2.06 6.71 18.98
C LYS A 50 0.82 7.31 18.33
N TRP A 51 -0.14 6.45 17.99
CA TRP A 51 -1.39 6.85 17.33
C TRP A 51 -2.12 8.03 18.00
N GLU A 52 -2.16 8.05 19.33
CA GLU A 52 -2.90 9.03 20.11
C GLU A 52 -2.44 10.47 19.91
N THR A 53 -1.15 10.68 19.65
CA THR A 53 -0.54 12.00 19.45
C THR A 53 -0.11 12.23 18.01
N TYR A 54 -0.16 11.19 17.18
CA TYR A 54 0.27 11.24 15.79
C TYR A 54 -0.41 12.36 15.00
N PHE A 55 -1.71 12.58 15.17
CA PHE A 55 -2.42 13.62 14.40
C PHE A 55 -2.30 15.03 15.00
N ASP A 56 -1.72 15.14 16.20
CA ASP A 56 -1.59 16.39 16.95
C ASP A 56 -0.15 16.95 16.87
N GLU A 57 0.80 16.14 16.37
CA GLU A 57 2.22 16.49 16.27
C GLU A 57 2.60 17.04 14.88
N THR A 58 3.53 17.98 14.86
CA THR A 58 4.15 18.45 13.61
C THR A 58 5.13 17.39 13.08
N HIS A 59 4.78 16.74 11.98
CA HIS A 59 5.68 15.82 11.28
C HIS A 59 6.63 16.58 10.37
N ASN A 60 7.92 16.26 10.42
CA ASN A 60 8.89 16.78 9.46
C ASN A 60 9.50 15.64 8.66
N TRP A 61 10.17 15.94 7.55
CA TRP A 61 10.78 14.90 6.70
C TRP A 61 11.78 13.99 7.44
N ARG A 62 12.37 14.43 8.56
CA ARG A 62 13.30 13.64 9.39
C ARG A 62 12.59 12.69 10.36
N THR A 63 11.30 12.92 10.66
CA THR A 63 10.48 11.99 11.43
C THR A 63 9.79 10.94 10.55
N ARG A 64 9.85 11.09 9.22
CA ARG A 64 9.38 10.09 8.26
C ARG A 64 10.37 8.96 8.12
N SER A 65 9.85 7.76 7.95
CA SER A 65 10.63 6.55 8.04
C SER A 65 10.14 5.40 7.20
N GLY A 66 11.03 4.43 7.06
CA GLY A 66 10.77 3.18 6.37
C GLY A 66 12.06 2.66 5.75
N THR A 67 11.98 1.43 5.27
CA THR A 67 13.00 0.82 4.42
C THR A 67 12.78 1.29 2.99
N LEU A 68 13.78 1.90 2.35
CA LEU A 68 13.65 2.57 1.04
C LEU A 68 13.00 1.67 -0.02
N GLU A 69 13.37 0.39 0.00
CA GLU A 69 12.87 -0.68 -0.85
C GLU A 69 11.34 -0.80 -0.79
N PHE A 70 10.77 -0.58 0.39
CA PHE A 70 9.36 -0.83 0.69
C PHE A 70 8.53 0.44 0.81
N MET A 71 9.14 1.62 0.98
CA MET A 71 8.38 2.88 1.03
C MET A 71 7.48 3.06 -0.20
N SER A 72 6.34 3.72 -0.01
CA SER A 72 5.52 4.16 -1.16
C SER A 72 6.31 5.08 -2.09
N PHE A 73 5.94 5.12 -3.37
CA PHE A 73 6.56 6.03 -4.33
C PHE A 73 6.44 7.49 -3.88
N TYR A 74 5.29 7.86 -3.31
CA TYR A 74 4.97 9.22 -2.90
C TYR A 74 5.73 9.64 -1.65
N LEU A 75 5.79 8.77 -0.63
CA LEU A 75 6.58 8.98 0.57
C LEU A 75 8.07 9.14 0.26
N GLN A 76 8.63 8.21 -0.53
CA GLN A 76 10.03 8.26 -0.91
C GLN A 76 10.34 9.52 -1.74
N THR A 77 9.47 9.89 -2.69
CA THR A 77 9.63 11.13 -3.47
C THR A 77 9.58 12.38 -2.57
N ALA A 78 8.68 12.40 -1.57
CA ALA A 78 8.60 13.50 -0.62
C ALA A 78 9.87 13.62 0.22
N MET A 79 10.46 12.50 0.64
CA MET A 79 11.75 12.48 1.34
C MET A 79 12.90 12.94 0.45
N GLU A 80 13.01 12.42 -0.77
CA GLU A 80 14.03 12.81 -1.76
C GLU A 80 13.98 14.31 -2.10
N ARG A 81 12.79 14.93 -2.01
CA ARG A 81 12.57 16.36 -2.29
C ARG A 81 12.55 17.24 -1.05
N SER A 82 12.71 16.68 0.15
CA SER A 82 12.57 17.42 1.42
C SER A 82 11.22 18.17 1.51
N ASP A 83 10.13 17.53 1.09
CA ASP A 83 8.78 18.09 1.15
C ASP A 83 8.21 17.92 2.55
N ASP A 84 8.36 18.93 3.41
CA ASP A 84 7.92 18.88 4.81
C ASP A 84 6.40 18.83 5.00
N GLN A 85 5.62 19.01 3.93
CA GLN A 85 4.16 19.03 3.99
C GLN A 85 3.52 17.67 3.70
N TYR A 86 4.28 16.68 3.26
CA TYR A 86 3.75 15.33 3.02
C TYR A 86 3.28 14.67 4.33
N LEU A 87 1.98 14.36 4.38
CA LEU A 87 1.36 13.61 5.47
C LEU A 87 1.40 12.12 5.12
N GLN A 88 2.21 11.36 5.86
CA GLN A 88 2.20 9.91 5.76
C GLN A 88 0.82 9.37 6.17
N SER A 89 0.39 8.34 5.46
CA SER A 89 -0.98 7.86 5.44
C SER A 89 -1.02 6.33 5.44
N PRO A 90 -2.15 5.69 5.73
CA PRO A 90 -2.23 4.23 5.64
C PRO A 90 -2.15 3.75 4.19
N VAL A 91 -2.32 4.64 3.21
CA VAL A 91 -2.07 4.33 1.80
C VAL A 91 -0.57 4.04 1.58
N ASP A 92 0.31 4.68 2.34
CA ASP A 92 1.76 4.40 2.27
C ASP A 92 2.08 2.99 2.75
N ASP A 93 1.43 2.53 3.82
CA ASP A 93 1.58 1.16 4.34
C ASP A 93 1.04 0.11 3.34
N LEU A 94 -0.09 0.40 2.69
CA LEU A 94 -0.67 -0.45 1.66
C LEU A 94 0.20 -0.53 0.40
N HIS A 95 0.80 0.60 -0.01
CA HIS A 95 1.83 0.61 -1.05
C HIS A 95 3.05 -0.20 -0.62
N SER A 96 3.43 -0.12 0.65
CA SER A 96 4.55 -0.91 1.18
C SER A 96 4.29 -2.39 1.08
N PHE A 97 3.07 -2.84 1.35
CA PHE A 97 2.68 -4.24 1.14
C PHE A 97 2.78 -4.67 -0.33
N PHE A 98 2.40 -3.79 -1.26
CA PHE A 98 2.61 -4.02 -2.69
C PHE A 98 4.11 -4.14 -3.04
N TRP A 99 4.95 -3.22 -2.56
CA TRP A 99 6.39 -3.24 -2.85
C TRP A 99 7.10 -4.45 -2.25
N VAL A 100 6.74 -4.86 -1.03
CA VAL A 100 7.20 -6.12 -0.42
C VAL A 100 6.80 -7.31 -1.28
N THR A 101 5.56 -7.33 -1.80
CA THR A 101 5.10 -8.42 -2.67
C THR A 101 5.89 -8.46 -3.98
N LEU A 102 6.08 -7.31 -4.64
CA LEU A 102 6.89 -7.23 -5.86
C LEU A 102 8.34 -7.65 -5.60
N TRP A 103 8.93 -7.19 -4.50
CA TRP A 103 10.26 -7.60 -4.06
C TRP A 103 10.31 -9.11 -3.86
N ALA A 104 9.34 -9.71 -3.17
CA ALA A 104 9.29 -11.15 -2.93
C ALA A 104 9.17 -11.96 -4.24
N VAL A 105 8.45 -11.46 -5.25
CA VAL A 105 8.40 -12.06 -6.59
C VAL A 105 9.77 -11.96 -7.27
N MET A 106 10.38 -10.77 -7.23
CA MET A 106 11.65 -10.49 -7.92
C MET A 106 12.85 -11.15 -7.27
N PHE A 107 12.81 -11.47 -5.97
CA PHE A 107 13.90 -12.10 -5.22
C PHE A 107 13.58 -13.53 -4.78
N ASN A 108 12.51 -14.14 -5.31
CA ASN A 108 12.13 -15.50 -4.95
C ASN A 108 13.25 -16.50 -5.30
N GLY A 109 13.81 -17.21 -4.31
CA GLY A 109 14.90 -18.16 -4.54
C GLY A 109 14.54 -19.37 -5.40
N LEU A 110 13.25 -19.63 -5.63
CA LEU A 110 12.77 -20.66 -6.56
C LEU A 110 12.78 -20.18 -8.01
N ASN A 111 12.91 -18.87 -8.22
CA ASN A 111 13.17 -18.29 -9.52
C ASN A 111 14.65 -18.53 -9.87
N ARG A 112 14.94 -19.67 -10.49
CA ARG A 112 16.32 -20.04 -10.87
C ARG A 112 16.79 -19.43 -12.18
N THR A 113 15.90 -18.74 -12.90
CA THR A 113 16.12 -18.28 -14.28
C THR A 113 15.70 -16.82 -14.45
N HIS A 114 16.31 -15.92 -13.69
CA HIS A 114 16.05 -14.49 -13.85
C HIS A 114 16.60 -14.02 -15.19
N SER A 115 15.75 -13.40 -15.98
CA SER A 115 16.17 -12.69 -17.18
C SER A 115 17.10 -11.53 -16.81
N ILE A 116 17.88 -11.04 -17.79
CA ILE A 116 18.70 -9.82 -17.62
C ILE A 116 17.85 -8.64 -17.16
N LYS A 117 16.60 -8.56 -17.64
CA LYS A 117 15.63 -7.53 -17.23
C LYS A 117 15.27 -7.64 -15.75
N GLU A 118 14.95 -8.83 -15.26
CA GLU A 118 14.63 -9.05 -13.85
C GLU A 118 15.81 -8.74 -12.93
N LYS A 119 17.04 -9.09 -13.33
CA LYS A 119 18.25 -8.70 -12.57
C LYS A 119 18.43 -7.19 -12.52
N ARG A 120 18.09 -6.46 -13.59
CA ARG A 120 18.08 -5.00 -13.59
C ARG A 120 16.99 -4.47 -12.65
N TRP A 121 15.78 -5.02 -12.72
CA TRP A 121 14.66 -4.61 -11.86
C TRP A 121 14.98 -4.78 -10.38
N GLN A 122 15.64 -5.86 -9.98
CA GLN A 122 16.13 -6.06 -8.62
C GLN A 122 16.98 -4.88 -8.13
N GLY A 123 17.91 -4.39 -8.96
CA GLY A 123 18.73 -3.23 -8.62
C GLY A 123 17.95 -1.90 -8.59
N GLN A 124 16.89 -1.78 -9.39
CA GLN A 124 16.03 -0.60 -9.41
C GLN A 124 15.09 -0.52 -8.21
N LEU A 125 14.63 -1.67 -7.69
CA LEU A 125 13.75 -1.74 -6.51
C LEU A 125 14.41 -1.20 -5.23
N VAL A 126 15.75 -1.23 -5.14
CA VAL A 126 16.51 -0.78 -3.96
C VAL A 126 17.10 0.63 -4.12
N ASN A 127 16.61 1.40 -5.09
CA ASN A 127 17.15 2.70 -5.46
C ASN A 127 16.09 3.81 -5.29
N SER A 128 16.20 4.90 -6.04
CA SER A 128 15.29 6.04 -5.97
C SER A 128 13.85 5.68 -6.29
N ALA A 129 12.91 6.53 -5.84
CA ALA A 129 11.48 6.37 -6.10
C ALA A 129 11.20 6.24 -7.61
N ALA A 130 11.86 7.07 -8.43
CA ALA A 130 11.74 7.03 -9.88
C ALA A 130 12.24 5.72 -10.49
N SER A 131 13.35 5.18 -9.97
CA SER A 131 13.91 3.90 -10.42
C SER A 131 12.99 2.74 -10.08
N LYS A 132 12.47 2.70 -8.86
CA LYS A 132 11.51 1.69 -8.42
C LYS A 132 10.22 1.74 -9.26
N ASN A 133 9.72 2.94 -9.55
CA ASN A 133 8.54 3.11 -10.38
C ASN A 133 8.76 2.69 -11.85
N SER A 134 9.98 2.78 -12.39
CA SER A 134 10.26 2.33 -13.75
C SER A 134 10.09 0.82 -13.91
N VAL A 135 10.33 0.04 -12.85
CA VAL A 135 10.10 -1.42 -12.86
C VAL A 135 8.67 -1.74 -13.29
N LEU A 136 7.68 -1.02 -12.78
CA LEU A 136 6.26 -1.25 -13.11
C LEU A 136 5.92 -0.86 -14.54
N HIS A 137 6.47 0.25 -15.01
CA HIS A 137 6.31 0.68 -16.41
C HIS A 137 6.91 -0.33 -17.38
N GLU A 138 8.02 -0.98 -17.01
CA GLU A 138 8.67 -2.01 -17.81
C GLU A 138 8.00 -3.38 -17.67
N LEU A 139 7.46 -3.72 -16.49
CA LEU A 139 6.80 -4.99 -16.22
C LEU A 139 5.56 -5.16 -17.12
N ARG A 140 4.72 -4.13 -17.24
CA ARG A 140 3.47 -4.13 -18.01
C ARG A 140 3.60 -4.63 -19.46
N PRO A 141 4.51 -4.10 -20.30
CA PRO A 141 4.68 -4.59 -21.67
C PRO A 141 5.59 -5.82 -21.77
N SER A 142 6.29 -6.21 -20.69
CA SER A 142 7.33 -7.24 -20.79
C SER A 142 6.77 -8.65 -21.03
N ALA A 143 7.56 -9.45 -21.75
CA ALA A 143 7.37 -10.89 -21.90
C ALA A 143 8.71 -11.62 -21.75
N GLY A 144 8.67 -12.94 -21.56
CA GLY A 144 9.86 -13.77 -21.42
C GLY A 144 10.60 -13.54 -20.11
N ASN A 145 9.89 -13.15 -19.06
CA ASN A 145 10.41 -13.13 -17.70
C ASN A 145 10.31 -14.54 -17.09
N SER A 146 10.74 -14.69 -15.84
CA SER A 146 10.56 -15.95 -15.12
C SER A 146 9.09 -16.35 -14.98
N PRO A 147 8.81 -17.67 -14.79
CA PRO A 147 7.44 -18.16 -14.63
C PRO A 147 6.65 -17.48 -13.51
N ILE A 148 7.30 -17.18 -12.37
CA ILE A 148 6.64 -16.51 -11.24
C ILE A 148 6.30 -15.05 -11.57
N THR A 149 7.20 -14.34 -12.24
CA THR A 149 6.96 -12.96 -12.67
C THR A 149 5.81 -12.89 -13.68
N GLU A 150 5.82 -13.74 -14.71
CA GLU A 150 4.74 -13.79 -15.71
C GLU A 150 3.39 -14.14 -15.09
N GLN A 151 3.38 -15.06 -14.12
CA GLN A 151 2.16 -15.45 -13.43
C GLN A 151 1.62 -14.33 -12.53
N MET A 152 2.49 -13.64 -11.79
CA MET A 152 2.08 -12.60 -10.84
C MET A 152 1.76 -11.27 -11.51
N LYS A 153 2.26 -11.04 -12.73
CA LYS A 153 2.11 -9.80 -13.48
C LYS A 153 0.65 -9.29 -13.56
N PRO A 154 -0.38 -10.09 -13.91
CA PRO A 154 -1.76 -9.59 -13.96
C PRO A 154 -2.27 -9.07 -12.60
N LEU A 155 -1.90 -9.72 -11.50
CA LEU A 155 -2.25 -9.27 -10.16
C LEU A 155 -1.48 -7.98 -9.81
N LEU A 156 -0.18 -7.94 -10.08
CA LEU A 156 0.66 -6.77 -9.78
C LEU A 156 0.20 -5.53 -10.57
N ASP A 157 -0.20 -5.69 -11.82
CA ASP A 157 -0.70 -4.61 -12.65
C ASP A 157 -2.01 -4.02 -12.11
N ASP A 158 -3.00 -4.88 -11.84
CA ASP A 158 -4.29 -4.47 -11.26
C ASP A 158 -4.11 -3.85 -9.86
N TRP A 159 -3.22 -4.42 -9.06
CA TRP A 159 -2.97 -3.96 -7.70
C TRP A 159 -2.30 -2.60 -7.69
N TYR A 160 -1.30 -2.36 -8.53
CA TYR A 160 -0.72 -1.03 -8.65
C TYR A 160 -1.74 0.02 -9.13
N ASP A 161 -2.62 -0.34 -10.08
CA ASP A 161 -3.68 0.57 -10.51
C ASP A 161 -4.67 0.90 -9.38
N ALA A 162 -5.05 -0.08 -8.55
CA ALA A 162 -5.86 0.14 -7.36
C ALA A 162 -5.15 1.06 -6.35
N MET A 163 -3.87 0.82 -6.07
CA MET A 163 -3.06 1.64 -5.16
C MET A 163 -2.89 3.08 -5.64
N ARG A 164 -2.73 3.29 -6.95
CA ARG A 164 -2.67 4.63 -7.56
C ARG A 164 -4.02 5.34 -7.44
N LYS A 165 -5.14 4.65 -7.66
CA LYS A 165 -6.48 5.22 -7.48
C LYS A 165 -6.71 5.59 -6.02
N LEU A 166 -6.39 4.70 -5.09
CA LEU A 166 -6.53 4.94 -3.65
C LEU A 166 -5.71 6.16 -3.20
N TYR A 167 -4.47 6.30 -3.69
CA TYR A 167 -3.66 7.48 -3.42
C TYR A 167 -4.27 8.76 -4.00
N ASN A 168 -4.76 8.72 -5.25
CA ASN A 168 -5.41 9.89 -5.85
C ASN A 168 -6.61 10.35 -5.01
N ASP A 169 -7.43 9.41 -4.54
CA ASP A 169 -8.56 9.69 -3.64
C ASP A 169 -8.07 10.25 -2.29
N TRP A 170 -6.99 9.71 -1.72
CA TRP A 170 -6.37 10.22 -0.49
C TRP A 170 -5.86 11.65 -0.66
N SER A 171 -5.22 11.96 -1.78
CA SER A 171 -4.64 13.29 -2.05
C SER A 171 -5.68 14.42 -2.08
N VAL A 172 -6.96 14.08 -2.27
CA VAL A 172 -8.08 15.03 -2.17
C VAL A 172 -8.39 15.35 -0.71
N VAL A 173 -8.33 14.35 0.18
CA VAL A 173 -8.65 14.50 1.61
C VAL A 173 -7.43 14.82 2.47
N SER A 174 -6.22 14.67 1.94
CA SER A 174 -4.97 14.99 2.65
C SER A 174 -4.77 16.49 2.88
N ARG A 175 -5.70 17.33 2.41
CA ARG A 175 -5.74 18.77 2.68
C ARG A 175 -6.70 19.05 3.82
N LEU A 176 -6.19 19.60 4.92
CA LEU A 176 -7.00 20.04 6.05
C LEU A 176 -7.90 21.22 5.64
N PRO A 177 -9.24 21.12 5.81
CA PRO A 177 -10.12 22.27 5.60
C PRO A 177 -9.88 23.36 6.65
N ASP A 178 -10.03 24.63 6.25
CA ASP A 178 -9.89 25.77 7.15
C ASP A 178 -10.83 25.68 8.36
N GLY A 179 -10.29 25.89 9.56
CA GLY A 179 -11.06 25.91 10.81
C GLY A 179 -11.50 24.54 11.34
N VAL A 180 -10.92 23.46 10.83
CA VAL A 180 -11.14 22.09 11.32
C VAL A 180 -9.89 21.59 12.01
N GLU A 181 -10.06 20.94 13.16
CA GLU A 181 -8.94 20.32 13.87
C GLU A 181 -8.37 19.13 13.08
N ALA A 182 -7.04 19.06 12.98
CA ALA A 182 -6.34 18.05 12.19
C ALA A 182 -6.78 16.62 12.57
N ARG A 183 -6.89 16.33 13.87
CA ARG A 183 -7.34 15.05 14.38
C ARG A 183 -8.77 14.71 13.98
N GLU A 184 -9.70 15.67 14.08
CA GLU A 184 -11.11 15.44 13.72
C GLU A 184 -11.28 15.15 12.22
N TRP A 185 -10.44 15.78 11.39
CA TRP A 185 -10.43 15.55 9.96
C TRP A 185 -9.71 14.26 9.58
N TYR A 186 -8.47 14.07 10.01
CA TYR A 186 -7.63 12.99 9.52
C TYR A 186 -7.98 11.64 10.12
N LEU A 187 -8.36 11.55 11.41
CA LEU A 187 -8.59 10.26 12.06
C LEU A 187 -9.68 9.41 11.36
N PRO A 188 -10.87 9.96 11.04
CA PRO A 188 -11.91 9.22 10.31
C PRO A 188 -11.47 8.81 8.90
N HIS A 189 -10.79 9.72 8.17
CA HIS A 189 -10.32 9.46 6.81
C HIS A 189 -9.18 8.44 6.81
N PHE A 190 -8.26 8.49 7.78
CA PHE A 190 -7.19 7.51 7.94
C PHE A 190 -7.79 6.11 8.05
N HIS A 191 -8.74 5.90 8.98
CA HIS A 191 -9.41 4.60 9.11
C HIS A 191 -10.16 4.20 7.84
N HIS A 192 -10.85 5.15 7.20
CA HIS A 192 -11.58 4.89 5.97
C HIS A 192 -10.66 4.35 4.88
N PHE A 193 -9.54 5.01 4.62
CA PHE A 193 -8.58 4.62 3.58
C PHE A 193 -7.82 3.34 3.93
N ALA A 194 -7.48 3.12 5.22
CA ALA A 194 -6.87 1.88 5.68
C ALA A 194 -7.78 0.68 5.37
N PHE A 195 -9.04 0.75 5.81
CA PHE A 195 -10.00 -0.35 5.64
C PHE A 195 -10.39 -0.54 4.18
N ARG A 196 -10.63 0.55 3.45
CA ARG A 196 -10.92 0.52 2.01
C ARG A 196 -9.79 -0.19 1.25
N GLY A 197 -8.55 0.19 1.51
CA GLY A 197 -7.41 -0.39 0.82
C GLY A 197 -7.24 -1.88 1.10
N VAL A 198 -7.45 -2.32 2.34
CA VAL A 198 -7.48 -3.75 2.67
C VAL A 198 -8.58 -4.48 1.89
N VAL A 199 -9.80 -3.92 1.83
CA VAL A 199 -10.90 -4.49 1.04
C VAL A 199 -10.53 -4.60 -0.44
N GLU A 200 -10.01 -3.53 -1.05
CA GLU A 200 -9.60 -3.53 -2.46
C GLU A 200 -8.51 -4.57 -2.73
N THR A 201 -7.52 -4.70 -1.83
CA THR A 201 -6.49 -5.74 -1.91
C THR A 201 -7.08 -7.15 -1.81
N LEU A 202 -7.95 -7.42 -0.84
CA LEU A 202 -8.57 -8.74 -0.69
C LEU A 202 -9.46 -9.10 -1.88
N GLN A 203 -10.17 -8.13 -2.46
CA GLN A 203 -10.94 -8.31 -3.69
C GLN A 203 -10.04 -8.69 -4.87
N LEU A 204 -8.86 -8.05 -4.99
CA LEU A 204 -7.87 -8.41 -5.99
C LEU A 204 -7.32 -9.82 -5.79
N MET A 205 -7.01 -10.21 -4.55
CA MET A 205 -6.60 -11.59 -4.24
C MET A 205 -7.67 -12.59 -4.64
N LEU A 206 -8.95 -12.28 -4.38
CA LEU A 206 -10.07 -13.14 -4.75
C LEU A 206 -10.23 -13.22 -6.27
N LYS A 207 -10.14 -12.09 -6.98
CA LYS A 207 -10.18 -12.01 -8.46
C LYS A 207 -9.09 -12.89 -9.09
N HIS A 208 -7.89 -12.87 -8.53
CA HIS A 208 -6.72 -13.59 -9.04
C HIS A 208 -6.48 -14.94 -8.34
N ARG A 209 -7.44 -15.44 -7.54
CA ARG A 209 -7.27 -16.65 -6.72
C ARG A 209 -6.82 -17.86 -7.51
N SER A 210 -7.39 -18.07 -8.71
CA SER A 210 -7.03 -19.19 -9.58
C SER A 210 -5.56 -19.12 -10.01
N THR A 211 -5.04 -17.92 -10.26
CA THR A 211 -3.64 -17.69 -10.54
C THR A 211 -2.78 -17.94 -9.31
N LEU A 212 -3.17 -17.42 -8.15
CA LEU A 212 -2.43 -17.60 -6.88
C LEU A 212 -2.36 -19.07 -6.43
N SER A 213 -3.36 -19.88 -6.75
CA SER A 213 -3.46 -21.29 -6.34
C SER A 213 -2.74 -22.27 -7.28
N LYS A 214 -2.17 -21.81 -8.40
CA LYS A 214 -1.54 -22.68 -9.42
C LYS A 214 -0.23 -23.33 -8.98
N TYR A 215 0.44 -22.81 -7.95
CA TYR A 215 1.57 -23.50 -7.33
C TYR A 215 1.13 -24.06 -5.97
N PRO A 216 1.46 -25.33 -5.65
CA PRO A 216 1.27 -25.85 -4.30
C PRO A 216 2.06 -24.98 -3.30
N PRO A 217 1.75 -25.03 -2.00
CA PRO A 217 2.62 -24.44 -1.00
C PRO A 217 4.04 -24.95 -1.29
N PHE A 218 4.95 -23.99 -1.42
CA PHE A 218 6.36 -24.23 -1.71
C PHE A 218 6.85 -25.41 -0.87
N PRO A 219 7.59 -26.36 -1.47
CA PRO A 219 7.96 -27.58 -0.78
C PRO A 219 8.58 -27.22 0.56
N SER A 220 7.99 -27.76 1.64
CA SER A 220 8.58 -27.73 2.97
C SER A 220 9.95 -28.39 2.88
N THR A 221 11.00 -27.58 2.91
CA THR A 221 12.38 -28.04 3.13
C THR A 221 12.49 -28.73 4.46
#